data_AF-A0A090LHH3-F1
#
_entry.id   AF-A0A090LHH3-F1
#
_cell.length_a   1.000
_cell.length_b   1.000
_cell.length_c   1.000
_cell.angle_alpha   90.00
_cell.angle_beta   90.00
_cell.angle_gamma   90.00
#
_symmetry.space_group_name_H-M   'P 1'
#
loop_
_entity.id
_entity.type
_entity.pdbx_description
1 polymer ?
#
loop_
_entity_poly.entity_id
_entity_poly.type
_entity_poly.pdbx_seq_one_letter_code
_entity_poly.pdbx_strand_id
1 'polypeptide(L)'
;MDPAVALALIVLAVVFLISFSILVVMCKSRYQYKRFLKSNKNGFNKLNQDNWDEMIQLSPLISQALDNNPWLGDATGILQHCVSILRLCHQLTETLSKVPSNELLPMYSDSISTSTQRILKDFDYFLKTLGQKNADLAVIEARACALVSSSFALTIPFSLMFPKSKNSCKAFITEMENHTSVLKSYVKYAEERNEALIISMADNENIKNYYDNTPKEENKDNEELPISSDDNNTNNEEKVS
;
A
#
# COMPACT_ATOMS: atom_id res chain seq x y z
N MET A 1 13.22 52.85 -13.87
CA MET A 1 12.21 52.16 -13.02
C MET A 1 12.89 51.92 -11.68
N ASP A 2 12.25 52.25 -10.57
CA ASP A 2 12.89 52.08 -9.26
C ASP A 2 13.30 50.61 -9.03
N PRO A 3 14.50 50.35 -8.50
CA PRO A 3 15.00 48.99 -8.29
C PRO A 3 14.09 48.17 -7.37
N ALA A 4 13.41 48.84 -6.43
CA ALA A 4 12.40 48.22 -5.57
C ALA A 4 11.18 47.71 -6.36
N VAL A 5 10.71 48.50 -7.33
CA VAL A 5 9.57 48.13 -8.20
C VAL A 5 9.96 46.97 -9.11
N ALA A 6 11.19 46.97 -9.63
CA ALA A 6 11.72 45.88 -10.44
C ALA A 6 11.78 44.56 -9.65
N LEU A 7 12.28 44.58 -8.41
CA LEU A 7 12.34 43.40 -7.54
C LEU A 7 10.94 42.85 -7.21
N ALA A 8 9.98 43.71 -6.91
CA ALA A 8 8.62 43.29 -6.59
C ALA A 8 7.95 42.57 -7.77
N LEU A 9 8.11 43.07 -9.00
CA LEU A 9 7.55 42.45 -10.19
C LEU A 9 8.19 41.09 -10.50
N ILE A 10 9.50 40.94 -10.26
CA ILE A 10 10.21 39.67 -10.45
C ILE A 10 9.66 38.59 -9.50
N VAL A 11 9.50 38.93 -8.21
CA VAL A 11 8.98 37.97 -7.22
C VAL A 11 7.55 37.54 -7.55
N LEU A 12 6.69 38.48 -7.93
CA LEU A 12 5.31 38.19 -8.29
C LEU A 12 5.24 37.29 -9.53
N ALA A 13 6.09 37.53 -10.53
CA ALA A 13 6.19 36.69 -11.71
C ALA A 13 6.60 35.24 -11.37
N VAL A 14 7.56 35.05 -10.47
CA VAL A 14 8.01 33.70 -10.07
C VAL A 14 6.90 32.94 -9.33
N VAL A 15 6.25 33.57 -8.35
CA VAL A 15 5.14 32.94 -7.59
C VAL A 15 3.97 32.59 -8.51
N PHE A 16 3.67 33.47 -9.46
CA PHE A 16 2.65 33.23 -10.47
C PHE A 16 3.01 32.05 -11.38
N LEU A 17 4.24 31.95 -11.87
CA LEU A 17 4.70 30.84 -12.70
C LEU A 17 4.65 29.50 -11.98
N ILE A 18 4.99 29.46 -10.69
CA ILE A 18 4.90 28.24 -9.88
C ILE A 18 3.42 27.82 -9.72
N SER A 19 2.56 28.77 -9.35
CA SER A 19 1.12 28.53 -9.19
C SER A 19 0.47 28.08 -10.51
N PHE A 20 0.85 28.72 -11.61
CA PHE A 20 0.40 28.36 -12.95
C PHE A 20 0.91 26.99 -13.38
N SER A 21 2.15 26.64 -13.06
CA SER A 21 2.71 25.32 -13.39
C SER A 21 1.99 24.19 -12.67
N ILE A 22 1.66 24.36 -11.38
CA ILE A 22 0.87 23.38 -10.62
C ILE A 22 -0.52 23.24 -11.22
N LEU A 23 -1.18 24.37 -11.55
CA LEU A 23 -2.47 24.37 -12.22
C LEU A 23 -2.39 23.66 -13.58
N VAL A 24 -1.36 23.91 -14.39
CA VAL A 24 -1.15 23.28 -15.69
C VAL A 24 -0.89 21.77 -15.55
N VAL A 25 -0.13 21.32 -14.55
CA VAL A 25 0.11 19.89 -14.30
C VAL A 25 -1.18 19.20 -13.88
N MET A 26 -1.95 19.78 -12.96
CA MET A 26 -3.27 19.26 -12.57
C MET A 26 -4.25 19.28 -13.75
N CYS A 27 -4.25 20.35 -14.54
CA CYS A 27 -5.05 20.47 -15.75
C CYS A 27 -4.61 19.46 -16.81
N LYS A 28 -3.31 19.18 -17.00
CA LYS A 28 -2.80 18.21 -17.98
C LYS A 28 -3.12 16.79 -17.57
N SER A 29 -2.95 16.45 -16.29
CA SER A 29 -3.38 15.15 -15.73
C SER A 29 -4.88 14.94 -15.92
N ARG A 30 -5.68 15.98 -15.61
CA ARG A 30 -7.15 15.95 -15.79
C ARG A 30 -7.59 16.06 -17.25
N TYR A 31 -6.80 16.68 -18.12
CA TYR A 31 -7.10 16.88 -19.54
C TYR A 31 -6.78 15.64 -20.36
N GLN A 32 -5.71 14.89 -20.04
CA GLN A 32 -5.47 13.58 -20.63
C GLN A 32 -6.61 12.61 -20.27
N TYR A 33 -7.08 12.66 -19.02
CA TYR A 33 -8.28 11.93 -18.59
C TYR A 33 -9.55 12.39 -19.33
N LYS A 34 -9.79 13.70 -19.45
CA LYS A 34 -10.95 14.25 -20.18
C LYS A 34 -10.88 14.04 -21.71
N ARG A 35 -9.69 13.97 -22.32
CA ARG A 35 -9.52 13.77 -23.77
C ARG A 35 -9.75 12.30 -24.16
N PHE A 36 -9.35 11.37 -23.29
CA PHE A 36 -9.78 9.96 -23.38
C PHE A 36 -11.31 9.84 -23.28
N LEU A 37 -11.94 10.53 -22.31
CA LEU A 37 -13.39 10.54 -22.15
C LEU A 37 -14.17 11.26 -23.28
N LYS A 38 -13.61 12.32 -23.88
CA LYS A 38 -14.29 13.10 -24.93
C LYS A 38 -14.26 12.43 -26.30
N SER A 39 -13.32 11.52 -26.56
CA SER A 39 -13.33 10.71 -27.80
C SER A 39 -14.46 9.67 -27.80
N ASN A 40 -15.00 9.31 -26.63
CA ASN A 40 -16.06 8.32 -26.47
C ASN A 40 -17.49 8.92 -26.47
N LYS A 41 -17.60 10.25 -26.60
CA LYS A 41 -18.87 10.99 -26.43
C LYS A 41 -19.84 10.90 -27.62
N ASN A 42 -19.45 10.28 -28.73
CA ASN A 42 -20.32 10.12 -29.90
C ASN A 42 -21.21 8.86 -29.85
N GLY A 43 -21.19 8.08 -28.75
CA GLY A 43 -21.94 6.83 -28.55
C GLY A 43 -23.06 6.88 -27.49
N PHE A 44 -23.59 8.06 -27.16
CA PHE A 44 -24.38 8.32 -25.95
C PHE A 44 -25.72 7.56 -25.79
N ASN A 45 -26.28 6.97 -26.84
CA ASN A 45 -27.49 6.14 -26.72
C ASN A 45 -27.21 4.63 -26.59
N LYS A 46 -25.95 4.19 -26.78
CA LYS A 46 -25.54 2.78 -26.64
C LYS A 46 -24.83 2.52 -25.30
N LEU A 47 -24.15 3.55 -24.77
CA LEU A 47 -23.35 3.50 -23.54
C LEU A 47 -24.16 3.37 -22.23
N ASN A 48 -25.44 3.73 -22.21
CA ASN A 48 -26.26 3.61 -20.98
C ASN A 48 -26.50 2.14 -20.58
N GLN A 49 -26.51 1.24 -21.57
CA GLN A 49 -26.61 -0.20 -21.36
C GLN A 49 -25.22 -0.78 -21.06
N ASP A 50 -24.22 -0.41 -21.85
CA ASP A 50 -22.83 -0.88 -21.69
C ASP A 50 -22.25 -0.57 -20.30
N ASN A 51 -22.57 0.58 -19.69
CA ASN A 51 -22.05 0.97 -18.37
C ASN A 51 -22.64 0.15 -17.20
N TRP A 52 -23.90 -0.29 -17.29
CA TRP A 52 -24.44 -1.25 -16.32
C TRP A 52 -23.91 -2.64 -16.58
N ASP A 53 -23.80 -3.01 -17.85
CA ASP A 53 -23.23 -4.29 -18.24
C ASP A 53 -21.78 -4.41 -17.74
N GLU A 54 -20.99 -3.33 -17.76
CA GLU A 54 -19.66 -3.27 -17.14
C GLU A 54 -19.71 -3.56 -15.63
N MET A 55 -20.71 -3.03 -14.92
CA MET A 55 -20.87 -3.29 -13.48
C MET A 55 -21.36 -4.70 -13.20
N ILE A 56 -22.28 -5.22 -14.02
CA ILE A 56 -22.78 -6.59 -13.93
C ILE A 56 -21.64 -7.57 -14.24
N GLN A 57 -20.75 -7.23 -15.18
CA GLN A 57 -19.56 -8.00 -15.53
C GLN A 57 -18.42 -7.86 -14.51
N LEU A 58 -18.42 -6.80 -13.68
CA LEU A 58 -17.39 -6.61 -12.66
C LEU A 58 -17.37 -7.76 -11.64
N SER A 59 -18.56 -8.19 -11.16
CA SER A 59 -18.68 -9.30 -10.22
C SER A 59 -18.08 -10.62 -10.74
N PRO A 60 -18.46 -11.14 -11.93
CA PRO A 60 -17.87 -12.37 -12.45
C PRO A 60 -16.38 -12.22 -12.79
N LEU A 61 -15.91 -11.04 -13.23
CA LEU A 61 -14.48 -10.80 -13.46
C LEU A 61 -13.66 -10.87 -12.16
N ILE A 62 -14.18 -10.29 -11.07
CA ILE A 62 -13.56 -10.37 -9.74
C ILE A 62 -13.57 -11.82 -9.23
N SER A 63 -14.70 -12.54 -9.41
CA SER A 63 -14.78 -13.96 -9.04
C SER A 63 -13.75 -14.79 -9.79
N GLN A 64 -13.66 -14.62 -11.11
CA GLN A 64 -12.69 -15.34 -11.95
C GLN A 64 -11.24 -15.03 -11.54
N ALA A 65 -10.94 -13.77 -11.24
CA ALA A 65 -9.61 -13.37 -10.78
C ALA A 65 -9.28 -14.00 -9.41
N LEU A 66 -10.27 -14.17 -8.53
CA LEU A 66 -10.09 -14.85 -7.24
C LEU A 66 -9.89 -16.36 -7.41
N ASP A 67 -10.70 -17.01 -8.25
CA ASP A 67 -10.64 -18.46 -8.53
C ASP A 67 -9.34 -18.86 -9.23
N ASN A 68 -8.79 -17.99 -10.07
CA ASN A 68 -7.51 -18.20 -10.74
C ASN A 68 -6.30 -18.20 -9.77
N ASN A 69 -6.50 -17.85 -8.50
CA ASN A 69 -5.43 -17.72 -7.50
C ASN A 69 -5.69 -18.62 -6.28
N PRO A 70 -5.49 -19.95 -6.40
CA PRO A 70 -5.77 -20.91 -5.34
C PRO A 70 -4.92 -20.70 -4.08
N TRP A 71 -3.74 -20.08 -4.22
CA TRP A 71 -2.85 -19.72 -3.10
C TRP A 71 -3.48 -18.71 -2.13
N LEU A 72 -4.54 -17.99 -2.53
CA LEU A 72 -5.33 -17.15 -1.63
C LEU A 72 -6.15 -17.95 -0.61
N GLY A 73 -6.47 -19.22 -0.92
CA GLY A 73 -7.20 -20.12 -0.02
C GLY A 73 -6.36 -20.57 1.18
N ASP A 74 -5.05 -20.67 1.00
CA ASP A 74 -4.08 -21.11 2.02
C ASP A 74 -3.36 -19.93 2.71
N ALA A 75 -3.83 -18.70 2.47
CA ALA A 75 -3.25 -17.50 3.05
C ALA A 75 -3.38 -17.47 4.58
N THR A 76 -2.27 -17.25 5.28
CA THR A 76 -2.23 -17.14 6.75
C THR A 76 -1.72 -15.77 7.21
N GLY A 77 -2.11 -15.37 8.43
CA GLY A 77 -1.68 -14.12 9.05
C GLY A 77 -2.16 -12.88 8.31
N ILE A 78 -1.24 -12.01 7.90
CA ILE A 78 -1.56 -10.72 7.25
C ILE A 78 -2.25 -10.94 5.88
N LEU A 79 -1.84 -11.96 5.13
CA LEU A 79 -2.44 -12.27 3.84
C LEU A 79 -3.91 -12.66 3.97
N GLN A 80 -4.32 -13.28 5.09
CA GLN A 80 -5.72 -13.62 5.35
C GLN A 80 -6.60 -12.36 5.35
N HIS A 81 -6.15 -11.27 5.99
CA HIS A 81 -6.86 -10.00 5.99
C HIS A 81 -6.94 -9.38 4.57
N CYS A 82 -5.89 -9.54 3.77
CA CYS A 82 -5.88 -9.10 2.38
C CYS A 82 -6.90 -9.87 1.53
N VAL A 83 -6.97 -11.19 1.71
CA VAL A 83 -7.94 -12.06 1.03
C VAL A 83 -9.36 -11.72 1.45
N SER A 84 -9.59 -11.44 2.74
CA SER A 84 -10.91 -10.98 3.22
C SER A 84 -11.34 -9.68 2.56
N ILE A 85 -10.44 -8.70 2.39
CA ILE A 85 -10.74 -7.45 1.67
C ILE A 85 -11.12 -7.73 0.21
N LEU A 86 -10.39 -8.61 -0.49
CA LEU A 86 -10.72 -9.02 -1.86
C LEU A 86 -12.12 -9.69 -1.94
N ARG A 87 -12.44 -10.57 -0.98
CA ARG A 87 -13.75 -11.25 -0.89
C ARG A 87 -14.89 -10.28 -0.59
N LEU A 88 -14.68 -9.33 0.31
CA LEU A 88 -15.66 -8.29 0.62
C LEU A 88 -15.89 -7.36 -0.57
N CYS A 89 -14.83 -7.04 -1.33
CA CYS A 89 -14.96 -6.32 -2.59
C CYS A 89 -15.82 -7.09 -3.59
N HIS A 90 -15.61 -8.40 -3.73
CA HIS A 90 -16.45 -9.25 -4.56
C HIS A 90 -17.92 -9.22 -4.11
N GLN A 91 -18.19 -9.47 -2.82
CA GLN A 91 -19.55 -9.45 -2.25
C GLN A 91 -20.25 -8.09 -2.42
N LEU A 92 -19.51 -6.99 -2.27
CA LEU A 92 -20.02 -5.66 -2.54
C LEU A 92 -20.43 -5.53 -4.00
N THR A 93 -19.55 -5.87 -4.94
CA THR A 93 -19.86 -5.78 -6.38
C THR A 93 -20.99 -6.72 -6.81
N GLU A 94 -21.10 -7.90 -6.20
CA GLU A 94 -22.19 -8.85 -6.42
C GLU A 94 -23.53 -8.32 -5.87
N THR A 95 -23.50 -7.69 -4.70
CA THR A 95 -24.70 -7.06 -4.13
C THR A 95 -25.18 -5.92 -5.01
N LEU A 96 -24.23 -5.15 -5.57
CA LEU A 96 -24.53 -4.05 -6.48
C LEU A 96 -25.05 -4.55 -7.83
N SER A 97 -24.50 -5.63 -8.40
CA SER A 97 -24.94 -6.16 -9.71
C SER A 97 -26.37 -6.70 -9.71
N LYS A 98 -26.87 -7.13 -8.54
CA LYS A 98 -28.27 -7.59 -8.35
C LYS A 98 -29.29 -6.47 -8.27
N VAL A 99 -28.85 -5.22 -8.22
CA VAL A 99 -29.72 -4.07 -8.08
C VAL A 99 -30.39 -3.76 -9.44
N PRO A 100 -31.73 -3.64 -9.51
CA PRO A 100 -32.42 -3.41 -10.78
C PRO A 100 -32.09 -2.02 -11.35
N SER A 101 -32.04 -1.92 -12.68
CA SER A 101 -31.90 -0.64 -13.38
C SER A 101 -33.01 0.33 -12.95
N ASN A 102 -32.64 1.51 -12.47
CA ASN A 102 -33.55 2.54 -11.97
C ASN A 102 -33.57 3.75 -12.93
N GLU A 103 -34.66 4.51 -12.97
CA GLU A 103 -34.80 5.71 -13.81
C GLU A 103 -33.76 6.80 -13.50
N LEU A 104 -33.21 6.81 -12.27
CA LEU A 104 -32.14 7.73 -11.85
C LEU A 104 -30.76 7.35 -12.39
N LEU A 105 -30.62 6.15 -12.97
CA LEU A 105 -29.36 5.67 -13.53
C LEU A 105 -28.67 6.66 -14.47
N PRO A 106 -29.33 7.25 -15.48
CA PRO A 106 -28.64 8.05 -16.50
C PRO A 106 -27.95 9.28 -15.90
N MET A 107 -28.38 9.70 -14.71
CA MET A 107 -27.79 10.84 -13.99
C MET A 107 -26.47 10.49 -13.30
N TYR A 108 -26.24 9.22 -12.93
CA TYR A 108 -25.01 8.79 -12.24
C TYR A 108 -24.25 7.68 -12.98
N SER A 109 -24.65 7.32 -14.21
CA SER A 109 -24.02 6.29 -15.03
C SER A 109 -22.52 6.53 -15.22
N ASP A 110 -22.12 7.77 -15.50
CA ASP A 110 -20.71 8.19 -15.61
C ASP A 110 -19.94 7.96 -14.30
N SER A 111 -20.55 8.28 -13.16
CA SER A 111 -19.95 8.11 -11.83
C SER A 111 -19.83 6.63 -11.44
N ILE A 112 -20.84 5.83 -11.80
CA ILE A 112 -20.86 4.38 -11.59
C ILE A 112 -19.79 3.72 -12.45
N SER A 113 -19.78 3.93 -13.77
CA SER A 113 -18.78 3.37 -14.69
C SER A 113 -17.36 3.76 -14.28
N THR A 114 -17.12 5.04 -13.96
CA THR A 114 -15.80 5.50 -13.49
C THR A 114 -15.36 4.77 -12.22
N SER A 115 -16.28 4.57 -11.27
CA SER A 115 -15.97 3.90 -10.01
C SER A 115 -15.76 2.40 -10.20
N THR A 116 -16.56 1.75 -11.06
CA THR A 116 -16.43 0.35 -11.48
C THR A 116 -15.08 0.08 -12.13
N GLN A 117 -14.67 0.89 -13.11
CA GLN A 117 -13.37 0.77 -13.76
C GLN A 117 -12.21 0.97 -12.77
N ARG A 118 -12.39 1.88 -11.81
CA ARG A 118 -11.39 2.13 -10.77
C ARG A 118 -11.25 0.92 -9.84
N ILE A 119 -12.36 0.32 -9.40
CA ILE A 119 -12.36 -0.90 -8.59
C ILE A 119 -11.67 -2.04 -9.33
N LEU A 120 -11.98 -2.26 -10.63
CA LEU A 120 -11.35 -3.32 -11.41
C LEU A 120 -9.82 -3.17 -11.45
N LYS A 121 -9.34 -1.95 -11.71
CA LYS A 121 -7.90 -1.68 -11.75
C LYS A 121 -7.27 -1.84 -10.37
N ASP A 122 -7.86 -1.25 -9.33
CA ASP A 122 -7.32 -1.31 -7.98
C ASP A 122 -7.32 -2.75 -7.44
N PHE A 123 -8.33 -3.56 -7.78
CA PHE A 123 -8.40 -4.98 -7.47
C PHE A 123 -7.28 -5.78 -8.14
N ASP A 124 -7.09 -5.62 -9.46
CA ASP A 124 -6.04 -6.30 -10.21
C ASP A 124 -4.63 -5.90 -9.72
N TYR A 125 -4.41 -4.60 -9.47
CA TYR A 125 -3.16 -4.12 -8.89
C TYR A 125 -2.92 -4.66 -7.49
N PHE A 126 -3.94 -4.73 -6.64
CA PHE A 126 -3.82 -5.28 -5.30
C PHE A 126 -3.51 -6.78 -5.34
N LEU A 127 -4.25 -7.54 -6.13
CA LEU A 127 -4.04 -8.98 -6.33
C LEU A 127 -2.63 -9.27 -6.88
N LYS A 128 -2.18 -8.51 -7.88
CA LYS A 128 -0.83 -8.62 -8.42
C LYS A 128 0.24 -8.31 -7.37
N THR A 129 0.01 -7.31 -6.53
CA THR A 129 0.92 -6.96 -5.43
C THR A 129 1.02 -8.10 -4.42
N LEU A 130 -0.09 -8.73 -4.06
CA LEU A 130 -0.10 -9.88 -3.15
C LEU A 130 0.62 -11.11 -3.72
N GLY A 131 0.59 -11.30 -5.05
CA GLY A 131 1.30 -12.37 -5.74
C GLY A 131 2.81 -12.12 -5.88
N GLN A 132 3.32 -10.93 -5.53
CA GLN A 132 4.76 -10.65 -5.59
C GLN A 132 5.48 -11.24 -4.37
N LYS A 133 6.54 -12.01 -4.63
CA LYS A 133 7.31 -12.73 -3.60
C LYS A 133 7.85 -11.86 -2.46
N ASN A 134 8.13 -10.58 -2.73
CA ASN A 134 8.72 -9.63 -1.77
C ASN A 134 7.93 -8.31 -1.72
N ALA A 135 6.60 -8.37 -1.77
CA ALA A 135 5.80 -7.15 -1.62
C ALA A 135 5.99 -6.58 -0.21
N ASP A 136 6.38 -5.30 -0.15
CA ASP A 136 6.46 -4.58 1.11
C ASP A 136 5.06 -4.42 1.72
N LEU A 137 4.98 -4.60 3.04
CA LEU A 137 3.75 -4.55 3.80
C LEU A 137 3.10 -3.16 3.71
N ALA A 138 3.89 -2.09 3.65
CA ALA A 138 3.40 -0.73 3.46
C ALA A 138 2.75 -0.54 2.07
N VAL A 139 3.28 -1.19 1.04
CA VAL A 139 2.69 -1.14 -0.31
C VAL A 139 1.37 -1.91 -0.34
N ILE A 140 1.31 -3.08 0.30
CA ILE A 140 0.07 -3.88 0.43
C ILE A 140 -1.01 -3.06 1.15
N GLU A 141 -0.68 -2.41 2.26
CA GLU A 141 -1.60 -1.54 3.01
C GLU A 141 -2.09 -0.37 2.16
N ALA A 142 -1.20 0.33 1.45
CA ALA A 142 -1.59 1.44 0.58
C ALA A 142 -2.54 0.99 -0.54
N ARG A 143 -2.33 -0.21 -1.10
CA ARG A 143 -3.19 -0.78 -2.15
C ARG A 143 -4.54 -1.23 -1.59
N ALA A 144 -4.56 -1.81 -0.40
CA ALA A 144 -5.81 -2.13 0.30
C ALA A 144 -6.64 -0.85 0.56
N CYS A 145 -6.01 0.21 1.07
CA CYS A 145 -6.62 1.53 1.26
C CYS A 145 -7.19 2.11 -0.05
N ALA A 146 -6.46 1.99 -1.16
CA ALA A 146 -6.93 2.45 -2.47
C ALA A 146 -8.18 1.69 -2.93
N LEU A 147 -8.19 0.36 -2.79
CA LEU A 147 -9.33 -0.48 -3.15
C LEU A 147 -10.58 -0.14 -2.30
N VAL A 148 -10.41 0.02 -0.98
CA VAL A 148 -11.49 0.44 -0.07
C VAL A 148 -12.07 1.80 -0.48
N SER A 149 -11.21 2.76 -0.81
CA SER A 149 -11.63 4.10 -1.24
C SER A 149 -12.44 4.06 -2.54
N SER A 150 -12.02 3.24 -3.50
CA SER A 150 -12.71 3.03 -4.77
C SER A 150 -14.07 2.34 -4.58
N SER A 151 -14.14 1.35 -3.68
CA SER A 151 -15.38 0.69 -3.26
C SER A 151 -16.36 1.65 -2.55
N PHE A 152 -15.84 2.56 -1.72
CA PHE A 152 -16.64 3.61 -1.09
C PHE A 152 -17.20 4.61 -2.13
N ALA A 153 -16.38 5.01 -3.10
CA ALA A 153 -16.81 5.92 -4.17
C ALA A 153 -17.98 5.36 -4.99
N LEU A 154 -17.98 4.04 -5.24
CA LEU A 154 -19.11 3.37 -5.87
C LEU A 154 -20.35 3.32 -4.97
N THR A 155 -20.18 3.18 -3.66
CA THR A 155 -21.32 3.10 -2.71
C THR A 155 -22.13 4.41 -2.64
N ILE A 156 -21.54 5.57 -2.93
CA ILE A 156 -22.20 6.88 -2.88
C ILE A 156 -23.37 7.00 -3.89
N PRO A 157 -23.16 6.85 -5.22
CA PRO A 157 -24.26 6.92 -6.18
C PRO A 157 -25.31 5.83 -5.92
N PHE A 158 -24.88 4.63 -5.49
CA PHE A 158 -25.80 3.53 -5.17
C PHE A 158 -26.66 3.80 -3.94
N SER A 159 -26.10 4.42 -2.90
CA SER A 159 -26.85 4.80 -1.69
C SER A 159 -27.96 5.82 -1.98
N LEU A 160 -27.79 6.63 -3.02
CA LEU A 160 -28.79 7.60 -3.49
C LEU A 160 -29.87 6.96 -4.35
N MET A 161 -29.51 6.00 -5.20
CA MET A 161 -30.47 5.30 -6.06
C MET A 161 -31.26 4.19 -5.33
N PHE A 162 -30.65 3.53 -4.36
CA PHE A 162 -31.18 2.30 -3.75
C PHE A 162 -30.98 2.33 -2.22
N PRO A 163 -31.91 2.95 -1.47
CA PRO A 163 -31.77 3.06 -0.01
C PRO A 163 -31.84 1.71 0.70
N LYS A 164 -32.42 0.67 0.07
CA LYS A 164 -32.53 -0.68 0.65
C LYS A 164 -31.19 -1.39 0.77
N SER A 165 -30.29 -1.26 -0.21
CA SER A 165 -28.96 -1.89 -0.21
C SER A 165 -27.90 -1.07 0.51
N LYS A 166 -28.20 0.20 0.84
CA LYS A 166 -27.29 1.13 1.54
C LYS A 166 -26.68 0.55 2.81
N ASN A 167 -27.49 -0.07 3.66
CA ASN A 167 -27.03 -0.61 4.94
C ASN A 167 -26.09 -1.80 4.75
N SER A 168 -26.39 -2.68 3.80
CA SER A 168 -25.52 -3.81 3.43
C SER A 168 -24.20 -3.33 2.83
N CYS A 169 -24.23 -2.38 1.89
CA CYS A 169 -23.02 -1.81 1.29
C CYS A 169 -22.14 -1.13 2.35
N LYS A 170 -22.77 -0.37 3.27
CA LYS A 170 -22.05 0.27 4.38
C LYS A 170 -21.40 -0.77 5.29
N ALA A 171 -22.10 -1.86 5.62
CA ALA A 171 -21.54 -2.94 6.43
C ALA A 171 -20.30 -3.57 5.78
N PHE A 172 -20.35 -3.85 4.47
CA PHE A 172 -19.19 -4.37 3.74
C PHE A 172 -18.00 -3.40 3.79
N ILE A 173 -18.23 -2.10 3.55
CA ILE A 173 -17.15 -1.10 3.60
C ILE A 173 -16.54 -1.02 5.00
N THR A 174 -17.36 -0.98 6.06
CA THR A 174 -16.87 -0.94 7.44
C THR A 174 -16.04 -2.18 7.77
N GLU A 175 -16.43 -3.36 7.29
CA GLU A 175 -15.62 -4.56 7.51
C GLU A 175 -14.29 -4.53 6.73
N MET A 176 -14.29 -3.99 5.50
CA MET A 176 -13.03 -3.78 4.76
C MET A 176 -12.11 -2.78 5.46
N GLU A 177 -12.67 -1.72 6.05
CA GLU A 177 -11.93 -0.74 6.86
C GLU A 177 -11.34 -1.37 8.13
N ASN A 178 -12.08 -2.26 8.79
CA ASN A 178 -11.58 -3.02 9.94
C ASN A 178 -10.34 -3.83 9.56
N HIS A 179 -10.39 -4.63 8.49
CA HIS A 179 -9.22 -5.37 8.01
C HIS A 179 -8.06 -4.45 7.61
N THR A 180 -8.35 -3.30 7.01
CA THR A 180 -7.32 -2.32 6.64
C THR A 180 -6.67 -1.69 7.87
N SER A 181 -7.43 -1.43 8.94
CA SER A 181 -6.90 -0.91 10.21
C SER A 181 -5.97 -1.92 10.91
N VAL A 182 -6.27 -3.21 10.78
CA VAL A 182 -5.39 -4.29 11.24
C VAL A 182 -4.11 -4.32 10.40
N LEU A 183 -4.19 -4.18 9.07
CA LEU A 183 -3.00 -4.06 8.23
C LEU A 183 -2.12 -2.88 8.66
N LYS A 184 -2.71 -1.72 8.96
CA LYS A 184 -2.00 -0.53 9.44
C LYS A 184 -1.25 -0.78 10.75
N SER A 185 -1.83 -1.52 11.69
CA SER A 185 -1.14 -1.83 12.94
C SER A 185 0.06 -2.75 12.72
N TYR A 186 -0.03 -3.70 11.77
CA TYR A 186 1.10 -4.54 11.38
C TYR A 186 2.21 -3.74 10.68
N VAL A 187 1.87 -2.80 9.78
CA VAL A 187 2.85 -1.89 9.15
C VAL A 187 3.59 -1.11 10.22
N LYS A 188 2.84 -0.48 11.13
CA LYS A 188 3.42 0.32 12.22
C LYS A 188 4.36 -0.51 13.10
N TYR A 189 3.95 -1.72 13.48
CA TYR A 189 4.80 -2.62 14.26
C TYR A 189 6.08 -3.01 13.52
N ALA A 190 6.00 -3.23 12.20
CA ALA A 190 7.16 -3.54 11.38
C ALA A 190 8.13 -2.35 11.28
N GLU A 191 7.62 -1.12 11.16
CA GLU A 191 8.40 0.12 11.16
C GLU A 191 9.12 0.32 12.50
N GLU A 192 8.40 0.23 13.63
CA GLU A 192 8.97 0.37 14.98
C GLU A 192 10.07 -0.67 15.25
N ARG A 193 9.87 -1.91 14.81
CA ARG A 193 10.89 -2.97 14.91
C ARG A 193 12.13 -2.65 14.07
N ASN A 194 11.95 -2.10 12.87
CA ASN A 194 13.06 -1.73 12.01
C ASN A 194 13.87 -0.58 12.60
N GLU A 195 13.20 0.43 13.16
CA GLU A 195 13.85 1.54 13.88
C GLU A 195 14.67 1.03 15.09
N ALA A 196 14.10 0.13 15.90
CA ALA A 196 14.80 -0.46 17.03
C ALA A 196 16.06 -1.26 16.62
N LEU A 197 16.00 -1.97 15.49
CA LEU A 197 17.16 -2.67 14.93
C LEU A 197 18.25 -1.69 14.49
N ILE A 198 17.89 -0.61 13.80
CA ILE A 198 18.84 0.42 13.36
C ILE A 198 19.55 1.05 14.57
N ILE A 199 18.80 1.38 15.63
CA ILE A 199 19.38 1.93 16.88
C ILE A 199 20.37 0.93 17.50
N SER A 200 19.98 -0.35 17.61
CA SER A 200 20.87 -1.38 18.18
C SER A 200 22.14 -1.65 17.35
N MET A 201 22.06 -1.46 16.02
CA MET A 201 23.21 -1.56 15.12
C MET A 201 24.14 -0.35 15.26
N ALA A 202 23.57 0.85 15.36
CA ALA A 202 24.33 2.09 15.59
C ALA A 202 25.03 2.08 16.95
N ASP A 203 24.39 1.55 18.00
CA ASP A 203 25.01 1.38 19.31
C ASP A 203 26.17 0.38 19.25
N ASN A 204 26.03 -0.73 18.52
CA ASN A 204 27.11 -1.70 18.33
C ASN A 204 28.29 -1.13 17.51
N GLU A 205 28.04 -0.33 16.47
CA GLU A 205 29.11 0.37 15.73
C GLU A 205 29.81 1.40 16.61
N ASN A 206 29.08 2.16 17.43
CA ASN A 206 29.68 3.10 18.38
C ASN A 206 30.55 2.37 19.42
N ILE A 207 30.09 1.24 19.96
CA ILE A 207 30.86 0.41 20.88
C ILE A 207 32.13 -0.14 20.19
N LYS A 208 31.99 -0.65 18.96
CA LYS A 208 33.14 -1.16 18.20
C LYS A 208 34.18 -0.07 17.93
N ASN A 209 33.75 1.12 17.53
CA ASN A 209 34.63 2.26 17.32
C ASN A 209 35.28 2.75 18.63
N TYR A 210 34.60 2.62 19.77
CA TYR A 210 35.16 2.95 21.08
C TYR A 210 36.29 1.97 21.49
N TYR A 211 36.11 0.68 21.23
CA TYR A 211 37.13 -0.35 21.51
C TYR A 211 38.30 -0.33 20.51
N ASP A 212 38.10 0.11 19.27
CA ASP A 212 39.17 0.18 18.26
C ASP A 212 40.05 1.44 18.45
N ASN A 213 39.50 2.50 19.06
CA ASN A 213 40.21 3.75 19.35
C ASN A 213 40.79 3.82 20.78
N THR A 214 40.67 2.76 21.59
CA THR A 214 41.30 2.74 22.91
C THR A 214 42.80 2.43 22.75
N PRO A 215 43.72 3.34 23.17
CA PRO A 215 45.15 3.13 22.99
C PRO A 215 45.60 1.88 23.74
N LYS A 216 46.22 0.94 23.03
CA LYS A 216 46.88 -0.22 23.62
C LYS A 216 48.05 0.28 24.46
N GLU A 217 47.92 0.26 25.78
CA GLU A 217 49.07 0.42 26.67
C GLU A 217 50.04 -0.75 26.43
N GLU A 218 51.13 -0.46 25.72
CA GLU A 218 52.32 -1.30 25.64
C GLU A 218 52.93 -1.40 27.04
N ASN A 219 52.73 -2.53 27.71
CA ASN A 219 53.54 -2.94 28.85
C ASN A 219 54.98 -3.16 28.39
N LYS A 220 55.85 -2.21 28.72
CA LYS A 220 57.30 -2.38 28.77
C LYS A 220 57.67 -2.70 30.22
N ASP A 221 58.18 -3.90 30.46
CA ASP A 221 59.61 -4.11 30.76
C ASP A 221 59.88 -5.56 31.16
N ASN A 222 60.95 -6.10 30.57
CA ASN A 222 61.54 -7.40 30.87
C ASN A 222 62.52 -7.26 32.02
N GLU A 223 62.55 -8.19 32.97
CA GLU A 223 63.82 -8.56 33.63
C GLU A 223 63.81 -10.01 34.16
N GLU A 224 64.76 -10.77 33.61
CA GLU A 224 65.53 -11.91 34.15
C GLU A 224 64.90 -13.25 34.60
N LEU A 225 65.35 -14.28 33.86
CA LEU A 225 65.54 -15.70 34.20
C LEU A 225 66.31 -15.88 35.54
N PRO A 226 66.13 -17.01 36.27
CA PRO A 226 66.95 -18.17 35.93
C PRO A 226 66.26 -19.55 36.02
N ILE A 227 66.94 -20.46 35.34
CA ILE A 227 66.74 -21.90 35.19
C ILE A 227 66.86 -22.59 36.56
N SER A 228 65.94 -23.51 36.89
CA SER A 228 66.32 -24.72 37.63
C SER A 228 65.52 -25.93 37.14
N SER A 229 66.28 -26.91 36.69
CA SER A 229 65.90 -28.31 36.52
C SER A 229 65.29 -28.87 37.81
N ASP A 230 64.26 -29.72 37.69
CA ASP A 230 64.29 -31.11 38.17
C ASP A 230 62.87 -31.70 38.27
N ASP A 231 62.74 -32.82 37.55
CA ASP A 231 62.13 -34.09 37.97
C ASP A 231 60.62 -34.29 38.22
N ASN A 232 60.23 -35.45 37.69
CA ASN A 232 59.14 -36.38 38.07
C ASN A 232 57.77 -36.12 37.44
N ASN A 233 57.45 -36.82 36.34
CA ASN A 233 57.01 -38.23 36.29
C ASN A 233 55.59 -38.43 36.82
N THR A 234 54.81 -39.15 36.01
CA THR A 234 53.85 -40.23 36.34
C THR A 234 52.42 -39.97 35.85
N ASN A 235 52.17 -40.49 34.64
CA ASN A 235 51.12 -41.46 34.28
C ASN A 235 49.61 -41.15 34.40
N ASN A 236 48.97 -41.52 33.28
CA ASN A 236 47.77 -42.37 33.16
C ASN A 236 46.41 -41.68 33.21
N GLU A 237 45.65 -41.76 32.10
CA GLU A 237 44.57 -42.75 31.85
C GLU A 237 43.37 -42.51 32.78
N GLU A 238 42.10 -42.64 32.45
CA GLU A 238 41.27 -43.04 31.32
C GLU A 238 39.83 -43.02 31.93
N LYS A 239 38.80 -43.03 31.09
CA LYS A 239 37.40 -43.45 31.39
C LYS A 239 36.49 -42.47 32.15
N VAL A 240 35.45 -41.94 31.48
CA VAL A 240 34.12 -42.56 31.20
C VAL A 240 33.21 -42.52 32.42
N SER A 241 32.28 -41.58 32.44
CA SER A 241 30.82 -41.79 32.30
C SER A 241 30.11 -40.45 32.31
#